data_AF-A0A355F2J3-F1
#
_entry.id   AF-A0A355F2J3-F1
#
_cell.length_a   1.000
_cell.length_b   1.000
_cell.length_c   1.000
_cell.angle_alpha   90.00
_cell.angle_beta   90.00
_cell.angle_gamma   90.00
#
_symmetry.space_group_name_H-M   'P 1'
#
loop_
_entity.id
_entity.type
_entity.pdbx_description
1 polymer ?
#
loop_
_entity_poly.entity_id
_entity_poly.type
_entity_poly.pdbx_seq_one_letter_code
_entity_poly.pdbx_strand_id
1 'polypeptide(L)' 'IVSDGWSLAVFIEDFAALYAARCEGRPSPLPELPLQYPDFAVWQREWLAGDRLEAALTHWRRALEGAPVATEL' A
#
# COMPACT_ATOMS: atom_id res chain seq x y z
N ILE A 1 7.00 -7.41 -4.53
CA ILE A 1 6.52 -6.17 -5.18
C ILE A 1 6.38 -5.12 -4.08
N VAL A 2 6.86 -3.89 -4.28
CA VAL A 2 6.91 -2.82 -3.24
C VAL A 2 6.20 -1.53 -3.67
N SER A 3 5.49 -1.56 -4.79
CA SER A 3 4.84 -0.40 -5.39
C SER A 3 3.57 -0.81 -6.15
N ASP A 4 2.62 0.11 -6.19
CA ASP A 4 1.44 0.15 -7.04
C ASP A 4 1.35 1.51 -7.78
N GLY A 5 0.29 1.69 -8.59
CA GLY A 5 0.09 2.92 -9.35
C GLY A 5 -0.03 4.19 -8.49
N TRP A 6 -0.54 4.08 -7.26
CA TRP A 6 -0.63 5.22 -6.34
C TRP A 6 0.73 5.58 -5.79
N SER A 7 1.45 4.60 -5.24
CA SER A 7 2.77 4.80 -4.63
C SER A 7 3.80 5.36 -5.63
N LEU A 8 3.66 5.03 -6.92
CA LEU A 8 4.54 5.57 -7.96
C LEU A 8 4.32 7.07 -8.18
N ALA A 9 3.07 7.55 -8.11
CA ALA A 9 2.78 8.98 -8.24
C ALA A 9 3.43 9.78 -7.09
N VAL A 10 3.30 9.28 -5.85
CA VAL A 10 3.95 9.87 -4.66
C VAL A 10 5.48 9.85 -4.82
N PHE A 11 6.04 8.71 -5.25
CA PHE A 11 7.49 8.60 -5.49
C PHE A 11 8.01 9.62 -6.51
N ILE A 12 7.28 9.82 -7.62
CA ILE A 12 7.67 10.78 -8.66
C ILE A 12 7.66 12.21 -8.11
N GLU A 13 6.64 12.58 -7.32
CA GLU A 13 6.54 13.88 -6.67
C GLU A 13 7.70 14.12 -5.70
N ASP A 14 7.94 13.18 -4.78
CA ASP A 14 9.02 13.25 -3.79
C ASP A 14 10.40 13.31 -4.48
N PHE A 15 10.59 12.51 -5.52
CA PHE A 15 11.83 12.50 -6.30
C PHE A 15 12.09 13.85 -6.97
N ALA A 16 11.07 14.45 -7.58
CA ALA A 16 11.19 15.77 -8.20
C ALA A 16 11.55 16.86 -7.18
N ALA A 17 10.90 16.85 -6.00
CA ALA A 17 11.18 17.80 -4.93
C ALA A 17 12.61 17.68 -4.38
N LEU A 18 13.08 16.45 -4.14
CA LEU A 18 14.45 16.16 -3.70
C LEU A 18 15.48 16.57 -4.75
N TYR A 19 15.21 16.26 -6.02
CA TYR A 19 16.09 16.60 -7.12
C TYR A 19 16.27 18.12 -7.25
N ALA A 20 15.17 18.88 -7.24
CA ALA A 20 15.22 20.34 -7.30
C ALA A 20 16.00 20.95 -6.12
N ALA A 21 15.73 20.49 -4.89
CA ALA A 21 16.47 20.96 -3.72
C ALA A 21 17.97 20.66 -3.82
N ARG A 22 18.33 19.47 -4.33
CA ARG A 22 19.73 19.08 -4.53
C ARG A 22 20.42 19.94 -5.58
N CYS A 23 19.75 20.27 -6.69
CA CYS A 23 20.28 21.17 -7.72
C CYS A 23 20.56 22.58 -7.19
N GLU A 24 19.78 23.04 -6.21
CA GLU A 24 19.92 24.35 -5.58
C GLU A 24 20.84 24.34 -4.33
N GLY A 25 21.42 23.19 -3.98
CA GLY A 25 22.26 23.04 -2.78
C GLY A 25 21.48 23.17 -1.46
N ARG A 26 20.16 23.00 -1.48
CA ARG A 26 19.29 23.05 -0.31
C ARG A 26 19.12 21.65 0.31
N PRO A 27 18.83 21.56 1.62
CA PRO A 27 18.49 20.29 2.26
C PRO A 27 17.15 19.72 1.73
N SER A 28 16.86 18.46 2.08
CA SER A 28 15.58 17.82 1.76
C SER A 28 14.40 18.67 2.26
N PRO A 29 13.42 19.00 1.41
CA PRO A 29 12.21 19.70 1.83
C PRO A 29 11.14 18.75 2.39
N LEU A 30 11.32 17.44 2.24
CA LEU A 30 10.33 16.45 2.64
C LEU A 30 10.35 16.24 4.16
N PRO A 31 9.18 16.11 4.81
CA PRO A 31 9.09 15.78 6.22
C PRO A 31 9.60 14.37 6.47
N GLU A 32 10.03 14.11 7.71
CA GLU A 32 10.32 12.76 8.15
C GLU A 32 9.03 11.93 8.19
N LEU A 33 9.11 10.68 7.70
CA LEU A 33 7.97 9.77 7.69
C LEU A 33 7.70 9.26 9.10
N PRO A 34 6.52 9.54 9.69
CA PRO A 34 6.20 9.10 11.05
C PRO A 34 5.92 7.59 11.15
N LEU A 35 5.69 6.93 10.01
CA LEU A 35 5.37 5.51 9.90
C LEU A 35 6.09 4.93 8.69
N GLN A 36 6.56 3.70 8.83
CA GLN A 36 7.15 2.92 7.75
C GLN A 36 6.21 1.78 7.34
N TYR A 37 6.39 1.27 6.12
CA TYR A 37 5.58 0.16 5.62
C TYR A 37 5.58 -1.09 6.54
N PRO A 38 6.69 -1.47 7.21
CA PRO A 38 6.67 -2.57 8.17
C PRO A 38 5.69 -2.35 9.32
N ASP A 39 5.54 -1.12 9.81
CA ASP A 39 4.60 -0.77 10.88
C ASP A 39 3.16 -1.03 10.40
N PHE A 40 2.85 -0.58 9.18
CA PHE A 40 1.57 -0.87 8.54
C PHE A 40 1.33 -2.37 8.36
N ALA A 41 2.34 -3.14 7.94
CA ALA A 41 2.19 -4.58 7.71
C ALA A 41 1.92 -5.36 9.00
N VAL A 42 2.58 -4.97 10.11
CA VAL A 42 2.30 -5.53 11.44
C VAL A 42 0.88 -5.19 11.87
N TRP A 43 0.51 -3.91 11.80
CA TRP A 43 -0.84 -3.46 12.13
C TRP A 43 -1.92 -4.17 11.31
N GLN A 44 -1.72 -4.33 10.00
CA GLN A 44 -2.68 -4.97 9.11
C GLN A 44 -2.92 -6.43 9.50
N ARG A 45 -1.84 -7.15 9.85
CA ARG A 45 -1.93 -8.55 10.28
C ARG A 45 -2.70 -8.69 11.59
N GLU A 46 -2.45 -7.80 12.55
CA GLU A 46 -3.15 -7.79 13.83
C GLU A 46 -4.62 -7.41 13.66
N TRP A 47 -4.90 -6.46 12.79
CA TRP A 47 -6.25 -5.99 12.49
C TRP A 47 -7.07 -7.04 11.74
N LEU A 48 -6.48 -7.75 10.78
CA LEU A 48 -7.12 -8.79 9.99
C LEU A 48 -6.98 -10.17 10.65
N ALA A 49 -7.43 -10.29 11.90
CA ALA A 49 -7.39 -11.52 12.69
C ALA A 49 -8.73 -11.80 13.38
N GLY A 50 -8.87 -13.01 13.93
CA GLY A 50 -10.05 -13.44 14.70
C GLY A 50 -11.36 -13.26 13.93
N ASP A 51 -12.39 -12.76 14.63
CA ASP A 51 -13.74 -12.58 14.09
C ASP A 51 -13.77 -11.72 12.83
N ARG A 52 -12.87 -10.74 12.70
CA ARG A 52 -12.80 -9.88 11.51
C ARG A 52 -12.36 -10.66 10.28
N LEU A 53 -11.36 -11.52 10.43
CA LEU A 53 -10.91 -12.40 9.37
C LEU A 53 -12.02 -13.38 9.00
N GLU A 54 -12.67 -14.01 9.97
CA GLU A 54 -13.76 -14.96 9.73
C GLU A 54 -14.97 -14.32 9.03
N ALA A 55 -15.32 -13.08 9.39
CA ALA A 55 -16.36 -12.33 8.72
C ALA A 55 -15.99 -12.02 7.25
N ALA A 56 -14.75 -11.60 7.00
CA ALA A 56 -14.27 -11.36 5.64
C ALA A 56 -14.27 -12.64 4.79
N LEU A 57 -13.81 -13.76 5.35
CA LEU A 57 -13.83 -15.07 4.68
C LEU A 57 -15.26 -15.51 4.38
N THR A 58 -16.18 -15.37 5.33
CA THR A 58 -17.59 -15.72 5.14
C THR A 58 -18.22 -14.90 4.02
N HIS A 59 -17.96 -13.58 4.00
CA HIS A 59 -18.43 -12.69 2.95
C HIS A 59 -17.92 -13.13 1.57
N TRP A 60 -16.61 -13.31 1.41
CA TRP A 60 -16.03 -13.64 0.10
C TRP A 60 -16.39 -15.05 -0.38
N ARG A 61 -16.51 -16.03 0.52
CA ARG A 61 -17.01 -17.37 0.17
C ARG A 61 -18.41 -17.30 -0.44
N ARG A 62 -19.31 -16.51 0.17
CA ARG A 62 -20.67 -16.32 -0.33
C ARG A 62 -20.68 -15.50 -1.63
N ALA A 63 -19.87 -14.44 -1.71
CA ALA A 63 -19.85 -13.57 -2.88
C ALA A 63 -19.29 -14.25 -4.14
N LEU A 64 -18.39 -15.21 -3.96
CA LEU A 64 -17.76 -15.97 -5.04
C LEU A 64 -18.46 -17.32 -5.31
N GLU A 65 -19.56 -17.62 -4.62
CA GLU A 65 -20.33 -18.84 -4.86
C GLU A 65 -20.90 -18.85 -6.28
N GLY A 66 -20.56 -19.87 -7.07
CA GLY A 66 -20.96 -19.97 -8.47
C GLY A 66 -20.25 -19.01 -9.41
N ALA A 67 -19.20 -18.31 -8.96
CA ALA A 67 -18.37 -17.50 -9.85
C ALA A 67 -17.74 -18.38 -10.94
N PRO A 68 -17.69 -17.92 -12.20
CA PRO A 68 -17.05 -18.68 -13.27
C PRO A 68 -15.57 -18.88 -12.94
N VAL A 69 -15.03 -20.04 -13.35
CA VAL A 69 -13.59 -20.26 -13.30
C VAL A 69 -12.93 -19.19 -14.16
N ALA A 70 -11.92 -18.50 -13.62
CA ALA A 70 -11.17 -17.52 -14.36
C ALA A 70 -10.57 -18.19 -15.60
N THR A 71 -11.06 -17.83 -16.79
CA THR A 71 -10.46 -18.22 -18.05
C THR A 71 -9.14 -17.49 -18.19
N GLU A 72 -8.07 -18.23 -18.52
CA GLU A 72 -6.78 -17.63 -18.84
C GLU A 72 -6.95 -16.64 -20.01
N LEU A 73 -6.43 -15.43 -19.83
CA LEU A 73 -6.33 -14.38 -20.85
C LEU A 73 -4.94 -14.42 -21.49
#